data_AF-A0A7W1MZR6-F1
#
_entry.id   AF-A0A7W1MZR6-F1
#
_cell.length_a   1.000
_cell.length_b   1.000
_cell.length_c   1.000
_cell.angle_alpha   90.00
_cell.angle_beta   90.00
_cell.angle_gamma   90.00
#
_symmetry.space_group_name_H-M   'P 1'
#
loop_
_entity.id
_entity.type
_entity.pdbx_description
1 polymer ?
#
loop_
_entity_poly.entity_id
_entity_poly.type
_entity_poly.pdbx_seq_one_letter_code
_entity_poly.pdbx_strand_id
1 'polypeptide(L)'
;MPGAEFETGNLTIALMQSDAFGIEFRANNHPVEFRVEDFEAAKAELESRGVEFKGQTLDSGVCFQAFFEDPDGNTLAIHHRYAPQPD
;
A
#
# COMPACT_ATOMS: atom_id res chain seq x y z
N MET A 1 23.29 3.67 3.37
CA MET A 1 22.53 4.38 2.32
C MET A 1 21.31 5.00 3.00
N PRO A 2 20.92 6.26 2.75
CA PRO A 2 19.76 6.87 3.39
C PRO A 2 18.49 6.26 2.81
N GLY A 3 18.12 5.11 3.37
CA GLY A 3 16.99 4.30 2.98
C GLY A 3 16.94 2.99 3.76
N ALA A 4 15.81 2.30 3.65
CA ALA A 4 15.56 1.00 4.25
C ALA A 4 14.91 0.06 3.23
N GLU A 5 15.26 -1.22 3.29
CA GLU A 5 14.71 -2.26 2.44
C GLU A 5 13.77 -3.15 3.25
N PHE A 6 12.66 -3.55 2.62
CA PHE A 6 11.66 -4.44 3.17
C PHE A 6 11.46 -5.60 2.19
N GLU A 7 11.51 -6.82 2.71
CA GLU A 7 11.36 -8.03 1.89
C GLU A 7 10.01 -8.69 2.15
N THR A 8 9.31 -9.06 1.08
CA THR A 8 8.05 -9.79 1.12
C THR A 8 8.08 -10.92 0.07
N GLY A 9 8.37 -12.14 0.49
CA GLY A 9 8.43 -13.29 -0.42
C GLY A 9 9.47 -13.12 -1.54
N ASN A 10 9.01 -12.83 -2.75
CA ASN A 10 9.85 -12.62 -3.95
C ASN A 10 10.00 -11.14 -4.36
N LEU A 11 9.58 -10.20 -3.50
CA LEU A 11 9.62 -8.76 -3.75
C LEU A 11 10.46 -8.07 -2.67
N THR A 12 11.34 -7.15 -3.09
CA THR A 12 12.00 -6.18 -2.21
C THR A 12 11.48 -4.79 -2.54
N ILE A 13 11.13 -4.02 -1.52
CA ILE A 13 10.77 -2.61 -1.63
C ILE A 13 11.80 -1.79 -0.85
N ALA A 14 12.40 -0.80 -1.52
CA ALA A 14 13.30 0.16 -0.89
C ALA A 14 12.56 1.49 -0.68
N LEU A 15 12.60 2.01 0.55
CA LEU A 15 12.25 3.38 0.86
C LEU A 15 13.53 4.21 0.87
N MET A 16 13.59 5.26 0.07
CA MET A 16 14.80 6.07 -0.12
C MET A 16 14.51 7.53 0.19
N GLN A 17 15.44 8.20 0.87
CA GLN A 17 15.37 9.64 1.10
C GLN A 17 15.82 10.37 -0.18
N SER A 18 14.89 10.96 -0.94
CA SER A 18 15.16 11.51 -2.28
C SER A 18 16.26 12.56 -2.33
N ASP A 19 16.26 13.50 -1.37
CA ASP A 19 17.21 14.63 -1.34
C ASP A 19 18.66 14.20 -1.13
N ALA A 20 18.89 13.06 -0.46
CA ALA A 20 20.21 12.49 -0.28
C ALA A 20 20.81 11.94 -1.59
N PHE A 21 20.00 11.81 -2.63
CA PHE A 21 20.41 11.50 -4.00
C PHE A 21 20.29 12.71 -4.94
N GLY A 22 20.05 13.92 -4.40
CA GLY A 22 19.86 15.13 -5.18
C GLY A 22 18.55 15.16 -5.98
N ILE A 23 17.54 14.39 -5.56
CA ILE A 23 16.23 14.31 -6.20
C ILE A 23 15.21 15.05 -5.34
N GLU A 24 14.42 15.94 -5.95
CA GLU A 24 13.28 16.58 -5.28
C GLU A 24 12.22 15.52 -4.95
N PHE A 25 11.80 15.45 -3.68
CA PHE A 25 10.72 14.55 -3.27
C PHE A 25 9.40 14.93 -3.94
N ARG A 26 8.69 13.93 -4.45
CA ARG A 26 7.30 14.05 -4.92
C ARG A 26 6.54 12.82 -4.48
N ALA A 27 5.48 13.04 -3.71
CA ALA A 27 4.61 11.96 -3.26
C ALA A 27 4.05 11.18 -4.45
N ASN A 28 4.16 9.85 -4.38
CA ASN A 28 3.58 8.98 -5.38
C ASN A 28 2.06 8.94 -5.21
N ASN A 29 1.31 9.37 -6.23
CA ASN A 29 -0.16 9.41 -6.18
C ASN A 29 -0.82 8.19 -6.82
N HIS A 30 -0.07 7.30 -7.47
CA HIS A 30 -0.56 6.03 -8.01
C HIS A 30 -0.21 4.90 -7.03
N PRO A 31 -1.19 4.23 -6.43
CA PRO A 31 -0.93 3.37 -5.28
C PRO A 31 0.01 2.21 -5.57
N VAL A 32 0.90 1.94 -4.62
CA VAL A 32 1.55 0.62 -4.49
C VAL A 32 0.66 -0.22 -3.58
N GLU A 33 0.16 -1.35 -4.09
CA GLU A 33 -0.81 -2.18 -3.37
C GLU A 33 -0.18 -3.46 -2.83
N PHE A 34 -0.50 -3.78 -1.58
CA PHE A 34 -0.03 -4.97 -0.88
C PHE A 34 -1.12 -6.04 -0.85
N ARG A 35 -0.84 -7.20 -1.43
CA ARG A 35 -1.76 -8.33 -1.36
C ARG A 35 -1.83 -8.87 0.07
N VAL A 36 -3.04 -9.02 0.59
CA VAL A 36 -3.33 -9.64 1.89
C VAL A 36 -4.22 -10.86 1.72
N GLU A 37 -4.06 -11.85 2.60
CA GLU A 37 -4.87 -13.06 2.60
C GLU A 37 -6.25 -12.83 3.21
N ASP A 38 -6.32 -12.13 4.34
CA ASP A 38 -7.57 -11.72 4.98
C ASP A 38 -7.66 -10.19 4.94
N PHE A 39 -8.62 -9.68 4.17
CA PHE A 39 -8.80 -8.25 3.95
C PHE A 39 -9.27 -7.53 5.22
N GLU A 40 -10.28 -8.07 5.89
CA GLU A 40 -10.90 -7.42 7.06
C GLU A 40 -9.94 -7.43 8.24
N ALA A 41 -9.23 -8.53 8.47
CA ALA A 41 -8.22 -8.61 9.52
C ALA A 41 -7.08 -7.61 9.27
N ALA A 42 -6.54 -7.53 8.05
CA ALA A 42 -5.47 -6.60 7.71
C ALA A 42 -5.93 -5.13 7.83
N LYS A 43 -7.15 -4.82 7.36
CA LYS A 43 -7.74 -3.49 7.48
C LYS A 43 -7.87 -3.08 8.95
N ALA A 44 -8.46 -3.95 9.79
CA ALA A 44 -8.65 -3.68 11.21
C ALA A 44 -7.30 -3.53 11.95
N GLU A 45 -6.30 -4.33 11.60
CA GLU A 45 -4.95 -4.20 12.15
C GLU A 45 -4.34 -2.83 11.82
N LEU A 46 -4.42 -2.38 10.57
CA LEU A 46 -3.90 -1.09 10.15
C LEU A 46 -4.64 0.07 10.85
N GLU A 47 -5.97 0.01 10.93
CA GLU A 47 -6.76 1.01 11.68
C GLU A 47 -6.38 1.04 13.16
N SER A 48 -6.14 -0.12 13.79
CA SER A 48 -5.70 -0.19 15.20
C SER A 48 -4.34 0.47 15.44
N ARG A 49 -3.52 0.59 14.39
CA ARG A 49 -2.21 1.24 14.40
C ARG A 49 -2.27 2.71 13.97
N GLY A 50 -3.47 3.25 13.76
CA GLY A 50 -3.69 4.65 13.42
C GLY A 50 -3.66 4.97 11.93
N VAL A 51 -3.69 3.97 11.05
CA VAL A 51 -3.85 4.21 9.61
C VAL A 51 -5.29 4.65 9.33
N GLU A 52 -5.44 5.80 8.68
CA GLU A 52 -6.73 6.29 8.21
C GLU A 52 -6.90 5.92 6.72
N PHE A 53 -7.90 5.09 6.43
CA PHE A 53 -8.24 4.74 5.05
C PHE A 53 -9.03 5.85 4.37
N LYS A 54 -8.73 6.07 3.09
CA LYS A 54 -9.40 7.02 2.21
C LYS A 54 -10.68 6.42 1.67
N GLY A 55 -11.81 6.97 2.10
CA GLY A 55 -13.13 6.58 1.61
C GLY A 55 -13.55 5.20 2.09
N GLN A 56 -14.37 4.53 1.30
CA GLN A 56 -14.87 3.19 1.58
C GLN A 56 -14.02 2.13 0.91
N THR A 57 -14.02 0.90 1.44
CA THR A 57 -13.48 -0.28 0.75
C THR A 57 -14.09 -0.35 -0.65
N LEU A 58 -13.23 -0.41 -1.66
CA LEU A 58 -13.62 -0.63 -3.04
C LEU A 58 -13.79 -2.13 -3.26
N ASP A 59 -15.00 -2.55 -3.60
CA ASP A 59 -15.27 -3.87 -4.15
C ASP A 59 -15.44 -3.78 -5.67
N SER A 60 -14.54 -4.43 -6.41
CA SER A 60 -14.59 -4.49 -7.87
C SER A 60 -15.47 -5.61 -8.41
N GLY A 61 -16.04 -6.45 -7.55
CA GLY A 61 -16.73 -7.69 -7.91
C GLY A 61 -15.81 -8.92 -8.02
N VAL A 62 -14.48 -8.73 -7.97
CA VAL A 62 -13.49 -9.82 -7.92
C VAL A 62 -12.35 -9.60 -6.92
N CYS A 63 -12.20 -8.39 -6.42
CA CYS A 63 -11.24 -8.04 -5.38
C CYS A 63 -11.70 -6.85 -4.53
N PHE A 64 -11.21 -6.84 -3.29
CA PHE A 64 -11.29 -5.71 -2.37
C PHE A 64 -10.01 -4.89 -2.39
N GLN A 65 -10.15 -3.56 -2.30
CA GLN A 65 -9.05 -2.61 -2.17
C GLN A 65 -9.41 -1.56 -1.11
N ALA A 66 -8.43 -1.14 -0.31
CA ALA A 66 -8.58 0.03 0.56
C ALA A 66 -7.30 0.86 0.54
N PHE A 67 -7.45 2.15 0.21
CA PHE A 67 -6.36 3.09 -0.04
C PHE A 67 -6.07 3.92 1.21
N PHE A 68 -4.82 4.28 1.42
CA PHE A 68 -4.37 5.15 2.50
C PHE A 68 -3.09 5.89 2.08
N GLU A 69 -2.61 6.80 2.91
CA GLU A 69 -1.33 7.48 2.70
C GLU A 69 -0.33 7.13 3.81
N ASP A 70 0.95 7.09 3.44
CA ASP A 70 2.02 7.16 4.42
C ASP A 70 2.21 8.60 4.94
N PRO A 71 3.07 8.82 5.96
CA PRO A 71 3.29 10.15 6.52
C PRO A 71 3.82 11.21 5.54
N ASP A 72 4.45 10.80 4.44
CA ASP A 72 4.99 11.70 3.41
C ASP A 72 3.98 11.92 2.25
N GLY A 73 2.78 11.34 2.35
CA GLY A 73 1.69 11.50 1.39
C GLY A 73 1.74 10.53 0.21
N ASN A 74 2.58 9.48 0.25
CA ASN A 74 2.57 8.46 -0.80
C ASN A 74 1.30 7.60 -0.67
N THR A 75 0.58 7.43 -1.77
CA THR A 75 -0.60 6.56 -1.80
C THR A 75 -0.16 5.09 -1.73
N LEU A 76 -0.74 4.35 -0.80
CA LEU A 76 -0.62 2.90 -0.65
C LEU A 76 -2.01 2.27 -0.61
N ALA A 77 -2.10 0.94 -0.80
CA ALA A 77 -3.34 0.22 -0.57
C ALA A 77 -3.09 -1.20 -0.06
N ILE A 78 -4.10 -1.79 0.59
CA ILE A 78 -4.20 -3.25 0.74
C ILE A 78 -5.18 -3.80 -0.30
N HIS A 79 -4.90 -4.99 -0.81
CA HIS A 79 -5.68 -5.64 -1.85
C HIS A 79 -5.91 -7.12 -1.54
N HIS A 80 -7.14 -7.61 -1.71
CA HIS A 80 -7.46 -9.03 -1.63
C HIS A 80 -8.28 -9.47 -2.84
N ARG A 81 -7.74 -10.42 -3.63
CA ARG A 81 -8.46 -11.04 -4.74
C ARG A 81 -9.14 -12.31 -4.28
N TYR A 82 -10.48 -12.28 -4.26
CA TYR A 82 -11.33 -13.41 -3.86
C TYR A 82 -11.90 -14.18 -5.05
N ALA A 83 -11.84 -13.61 -6.26
CA ALA A 83 -12.26 -14.27 -7.50
C ALA A 83 -11.26 -14.04 -8.65
N PRO A 84 -11.19 -14.97 -9.63
CA PRO A 84 -10.37 -14.77 -10.82
C PRO A 84 -10.88 -13.58 -11.65
N GLN A 85 -9.99 -12.97 -12.43
CA GLN A 85 -10.39 -11.99 -13.44
C GLN A 85 -11.20 -12.70 -14.53
N PRO A 86 -12.32 -12.14 -15.00
CA PRO A 86 -12.99 -12.67 -16.18
C PRO A 86 -12.06 -12.59 -17.39
N ASP A 87 -12.09 -13.60 -18.25
CA ASP A 87 -11.38 -13.61 -19.54
C ASP A 87 -11.83 -12.46 -20.46
#